data_AF-A0A2G9YAD2-F1
#
_entry.id   AF-A0A2G9YAD2-F1
#
_cell.length_a   1.000
_cell.length_b   1.000
_cell.length_c   1.000
_cell.angle_alpha   90.00
_cell.angle_beta   90.00
_cell.angle_gamma   90.00
#
_symmetry.space_group_name_H-M   'P 1'
#
loop_
_entity.id
_entity.type
_entity.pdbx_description
1 polymer ?
#
loop_
_entity_poly.entity_id
_entity_poly.type
_entity_poly.pdbx_seq_one_letter_code
_entity_poly.pdbx_strand_id
1 'polypeptide(L)'
;ATIRAGIEAAGGEGNITTTDFPDLWFPEGWKGHVSDDISANFGPEIYAQFSAPYHARIFREFGAGGLHNCGPNPCHAAYVAHEISPRTVDLSDAFSHNDLPKFKKSFRKKAFIYLFCTEGKEPVEWYRKIMELMAPDVIVVPIFSFTPENQPNEICKKLRPIAEEYAKRMNWGWD
;
A
#
# COMPACT_ATOMS: atom_id res chain seq x y z
N ALA A 1 -15.51 -9.26 -16.37
CA ALA A 1 -16.57 -8.92 -15.41
C ALA A 1 -16.14 -7.63 -14.72
N THR A 2 -16.76 -6.52 -15.10
CA THR A 2 -16.31 -5.16 -14.77
C THR A 2 -16.74 -4.82 -13.34
N ILE A 3 -15.80 -4.51 -12.44
CA ILE A 3 -15.93 -4.07 -11.03
C ILE A 3 -17.36 -3.88 -10.49
N ARG A 4 -18.20 -3.06 -11.16
CA ARG A 4 -19.64 -2.89 -10.89
C ARG A 4 -20.43 -4.18 -10.64
N ALA A 5 -20.21 -5.24 -11.41
CA ALA A 5 -20.90 -6.51 -11.21
C ALA A 5 -20.51 -7.18 -9.88
N GLY A 6 -19.24 -7.04 -9.47
CA GLY A 6 -18.76 -7.52 -8.16
C GLY A 6 -19.37 -6.70 -7.02
N ILE A 7 -19.43 -5.37 -7.18
CA ILE A 7 -20.08 -4.47 -6.22
C ILE A 7 -21.57 -4.80 -6.06
N GLU A 8 -22.27 -5.03 -7.16
CA GLU A 8 -23.69 -5.42 -7.15
C GLU A 8 -23.89 -6.75 -6.45
N ALA A 9 -23.06 -7.75 -6.74
CA ALA A 9 -23.11 -9.05 -6.06
C ALA A 9 -22.85 -8.94 -4.54
N ALA A 10 -22.01 -8.00 -4.12
CA ALA A 10 -21.79 -7.69 -2.70
C ALA A 10 -22.94 -6.90 -2.05
N GLY A 11 -23.95 -6.46 -2.81
CA GLY A 11 -25.06 -5.65 -2.31
C GLY A 11 -24.75 -4.15 -2.17
N GLY A 12 -23.73 -3.66 -2.87
CA GLY A 12 -23.36 -2.24 -2.92
C GLY A 12 -21.94 -1.96 -2.40
N GLU A 13 -21.44 -0.76 -2.70
CA GLU A 13 -20.06 -0.35 -2.39
C GLU A 13 -19.77 -0.33 -0.88
N GLY A 14 -20.77 -0.04 -0.05
CA GLY A 14 -20.65 -0.07 1.41
C GLY A 14 -20.34 -1.46 2.01
N ASN A 15 -20.51 -2.53 1.23
CA ASN A 15 -20.28 -3.91 1.68
C ASN A 15 -18.93 -4.48 1.21
N ILE A 16 -18.12 -3.70 0.49
CA ILE A 16 -16.76 -4.07 0.07
C ILE A 16 -15.74 -3.12 0.71
N THR A 17 -14.51 -3.58 0.89
CA THR A 17 -13.40 -2.73 1.38
C THR A 17 -12.63 -2.07 0.24
N THR A 18 -12.70 -2.62 -0.97
CA THR A 18 -11.94 -2.20 -2.15
C THR A 18 -12.61 -2.74 -3.43
N THR A 19 -12.33 -2.15 -4.59
CA THR A 19 -12.86 -2.59 -5.89
C THR A 19 -12.11 -3.77 -6.52
N ASP A 20 -11.06 -4.26 -5.88
CA ASP A 20 -10.16 -5.29 -6.40
C ASP A 20 -9.97 -6.43 -5.37
N PHE A 21 -9.01 -7.32 -5.58
CA PHE A 21 -8.79 -8.49 -4.72
C PHE A 21 -8.17 -8.27 -3.31
N PRO A 22 -7.58 -7.12 -2.91
CA PRO A 22 -6.86 -7.10 -1.64
C PRO A 22 -7.80 -7.13 -0.42
N ASP A 23 -7.35 -7.80 0.63
CA ASP A 23 -8.00 -7.88 1.94
C ASP A 23 -7.75 -6.64 2.82
N LEU A 24 -7.33 -5.55 2.19
CA LEU A 24 -7.00 -4.28 2.84
C LEU A 24 -8.24 -3.39 2.96
N TRP A 25 -8.25 -2.57 4.00
CA TRP A 25 -9.31 -1.59 4.22
C TRP A 25 -9.00 -0.28 3.51
N PHE A 26 -9.99 0.27 2.80
CA PHE A 26 -9.94 1.61 2.24
C PHE A 26 -11.14 2.45 2.72
N PRO A 27 -10.97 3.76 2.95
CA PRO A 27 -12.07 4.64 3.36
C PRO A 27 -13.21 4.69 2.34
N GLU A 28 -14.43 4.96 2.81
CA GLU A 28 -15.57 5.22 1.93
C GLU A 28 -15.29 6.37 0.95
N GLY A 29 -15.63 6.17 -0.33
CA GLY A 29 -15.31 7.10 -1.41
C GLY A 29 -13.85 7.06 -1.89
N TRP A 30 -13.03 6.15 -1.38
CA TRP A 30 -11.62 5.94 -1.75
C TRP A 30 -11.29 4.45 -1.99
N LYS A 31 -12.26 3.67 -2.45
CA LYS A 31 -12.14 2.20 -2.60
C LYS A 31 -11.56 1.75 -3.93
N GLY A 32 -11.35 2.67 -4.87
CA GLY A 32 -10.73 2.36 -6.15
C GLY A 32 -9.31 1.83 -5.95
N HIS A 33 -9.11 0.60 -6.41
CA HIS A 33 -7.85 -0.10 -6.34
C HIS A 33 -7.49 -0.70 -7.69
N VAL A 34 -6.20 -0.72 -8.00
CA VAL A 34 -5.67 -1.36 -9.20
C VAL A 34 -4.46 -2.20 -8.86
N SER A 35 -4.43 -3.45 -9.34
CA SER A 35 -3.22 -4.26 -9.36
C SER A 35 -2.47 -4.14 -10.69
N ASP A 36 -1.19 -3.77 -10.62
CA ASP A 36 -0.30 -3.64 -11.78
C ASP A 36 1.13 -4.10 -11.43
N ASP A 37 1.29 -5.40 -11.16
CA ASP A 37 2.60 -6.03 -10.99
C ASP A 37 3.47 -5.96 -12.25
N ILE A 38 2.85 -5.80 -13.42
CA ILE A 38 3.59 -5.69 -14.68
C ILE A 38 4.46 -4.44 -14.68
N SER A 39 4.07 -3.37 -13.96
CA SER A 39 4.87 -2.16 -13.78
C SER A 39 6.26 -2.35 -13.15
N ALA A 40 6.54 -3.53 -12.58
CA ALA A 40 7.89 -3.92 -12.19
C ALA A 40 8.85 -4.10 -13.38
N ASN A 41 8.34 -4.30 -14.60
CA ASN A 41 9.13 -4.68 -15.78
C ASN A 41 9.49 -3.50 -16.71
N PHE A 42 9.02 -2.30 -16.41
CA PHE A 42 9.24 -1.14 -17.27
C PHE A 42 9.49 0.15 -16.50
N GLY A 43 10.05 1.13 -17.20
CA GLY A 43 10.38 2.42 -16.64
C GLY A 43 9.20 3.39 -16.53
N PRO A 44 9.39 4.52 -15.85
CA PRO A 44 8.35 5.50 -15.58
C PRO A 44 7.67 6.09 -16.83
N GLU A 45 8.39 6.16 -17.97
CA GLU A 45 7.82 6.65 -19.23
C GLU A 45 6.73 5.71 -19.77
N ILE A 46 6.99 4.40 -19.78
CA ILE A 46 6.02 3.39 -20.19
C ILE A 46 4.84 3.37 -19.21
N TYR A 47 5.12 3.46 -17.90
CA TYR A 47 4.06 3.55 -16.89
C TYR A 47 3.15 4.76 -17.11
N ALA A 48 3.73 5.94 -17.34
CA ALA A 48 2.97 7.17 -17.55
C ALA A 48 2.10 7.10 -18.82
N GLN A 49 2.57 6.42 -19.87
CA GLN A 49 1.84 6.28 -21.11
C GLN A 49 0.75 5.20 -21.06
N PHE A 50 1.03 4.06 -20.42
CA PHE A 50 0.21 2.85 -20.58
C PHE A 50 -0.46 2.34 -19.29
N SER A 51 0.00 2.71 -18.10
CA SER A 51 -0.63 2.32 -16.83
C SER A 51 -1.42 3.46 -16.21
N ALA A 52 -0.75 4.59 -15.93
CA ALA A 52 -1.31 5.71 -15.18
C ALA A 52 -2.68 6.22 -15.70
N PRO A 53 -2.91 6.38 -17.02
CA PRO A 53 -4.19 6.86 -17.53
C PRO A 53 -5.35 5.90 -17.26
N TYR A 54 -5.08 4.59 -17.20
CA TYR A 54 -6.07 3.56 -16.94
C TYR A 54 -6.33 3.43 -15.44
N HIS A 55 -5.29 3.54 -14.60
CA HIS A 55 -5.45 3.63 -13.15
C HIS A 55 -6.35 4.80 -12.78
N ALA A 56 -6.11 5.97 -13.37
CA ALA A 56 -6.91 7.17 -13.17
C ALA A 56 -8.38 7.02 -13.59
N ARG A 57 -8.76 6.07 -14.46
CA ARG A 57 -10.17 5.81 -14.77
C ARG A 57 -10.87 5.15 -13.59
N ILE A 58 -10.23 4.14 -13.00
CA ILE A 58 -10.74 3.45 -11.81
C ILE A 58 -10.82 4.43 -10.63
N PHE A 59 -9.75 5.20 -10.40
CA PHE A 59 -9.70 6.16 -9.30
C PHE A 59 -10.69 7.32 -9.44
N ARG A 60 -11.03 7.76 -10.67
CA ARG A 60 -12.11 8.74 -10.87
C ARG A 60 -13.47 8.20 -10.46
N GLU A 61 -13.69 6.91 -10.70
CA GLU A 61 -15.00 6.30 -10.51
C GLU A 61 -15.24 5.84 -9.08
N PHE A 62 -14.20 5.32 -8.42
CA PHE A 62 -14.31 4.68 -7.10
C PHE A 62 -13.42 5.33 -6.03
N GLY A 63 -12.78 6.46 -6.37
CA GLY A 63 -11.83 7.16 -5.53
C GLY A 63 -10.40 6.60 -5.60
N ALA A 64 -9.41 7.43 -5.31
CA ALA A 64 -8.00 7.09 -5.50
C ALA A 64 -7.42 6.34 -4.28
N GLY A 65 -7.93 5.12 -4.05
CA GLY A 65 -7.49 4.25 -2.97
C GLY A 65 -6.05 3.78 -3.16
N GLY A 66 -5.87 2.61 -3.74
CA GLY A 66 -4.59 1.90 -3.74
C GLY A 66 -4.09 1.44 -5.09
N LEU A 67 -2.80 1.17 -5.14
CA LEU A 67 -2.12 0.49 -6.22
C LEU A 67 -1.36 -0.71 -5.64
N HIS A 68 -1.61 -1.90 -6.14
CA HIS A 68 -0.79 -3.07 -5.84
C HIS A 68 0.35 -3.20 -6.85
N ASN A 69 1.57 -3.33 -6.33
CA ASN A 69 2.73 -3.85 -7.05
C ASN A 69 3.65 -4.53 -6.03
N CYS A 70 3.81 -5.85 -6.12
CA CYS A 70 4.69 -6.63 -5.28
C CYS A 70 6.13 -6.06 -5.21
N GLY A 71 6.63 -5.56 -6.33
CA GLY A 71 7.97 -5.02 -6.55
C GLY A 71 8.78 -5.84 -7.57
N PRO A 72 9.94 -5.33 -8.02
CA PRO A 72 10.53 -4.03 -7.69
C PRO A 72 9.74 -2.84 -8.24
N ASN A 73 10.03 -1.63 -7.76
CA ASN A 73 9.27 -0.42 -8.06
C ASN A 73 10.09 0.64 -8.81
N PRO A 74 10.47 0.39 -10.09
CA PRO A 74 11.18 1.38 -10.90
C PRO A 74 10.33 2.64 -11.16
N CYS A 75 9.01 2.52 -11.06
CA CYS A 75 8.04 3.57 -11.33
C CYS A 75 7.57 4.34 -10.09
N HIS A 76 8.20 4.15 -8.93
CA HIS A 76 7.76 4.69 -7.63
C HIS A 76 7.42 6.20 -7.66
N ALA A 77 8.17 7.02 -8.38
CA ALA A 77 7.87 8.46 -8.49
C ALA A 77 6.68 8.75 -9.40
N ALA A 78 6.51 7.96 -10.47
CA ALA A 78 5.45 8.13 -11.44
C ALA A 78 4.07 7.76 -10.87
N TYR A 79 4.01 6.83 -9.91
CA TYR A 79 2.77 6.43 -9.23
C TYR A 79 2.04 7.65 -8.64
N VAL A 80 2.77 8.60 -8.07
CA VAL A 80 2.24 9.78 -7.37
C VAL A 80 2.49 11.09 -8.12
N ALA A 81 2.78 11.02 -9.42
CA ALA A 81 3.00 12.20 -10.26
C ALA A 81 1.73 12.67 -10.98
N HIS A 82 0.76 11.77 -11.21
CA HIS A 82 -0.49 12.08 -11.88
C HIS A 82 -1.47 12.79 -10.93
N GLU A 83 -2.30 13.71 -11.45
CA GLU A 83 -3.29 14.47 -10.66
C GLU A 83 -4.22 13.56 -9.84
N ILE A 84 -4.61 12.45 -10.46
CA ILE A 84 -5.38 11.38 -9.84
C ILE A 84 -4.45 10.20 -9.65
N SER A 85 -3.71 10.23 -8.53
CA SER A 85 -2.76 9.21 -8.09
C SER A 85 -3.32 8.44 -6.89
N PRO A 86 -2.92 7.18 -6.69
CA PRO A 86 -3.33 6.43 -5.51
C PRO A 86 -2.82 7.12 -4.22
N ARG A 87 -3.59 6.99 -3.13
CA ARG A 87 -3.20 7.45 -1.80
C ARG A 87 -2.49 6.37 -0.99
N THR A 88 -2.51 5.14 -1.47
CA THR A 88 -1.80 4.02 -0.88
C THR A 88 -1.12 3.18 -1.95
N VAL A 89 -0.05 2.49 -1.58
CA VAL A 89 0.49 1.41 -2.41
C VAL A 89 0.73 0.20 -1.51
N ASP A 90 0.33 -0.97 -1.97
CA ASP A 90 0.56 -2.21 -1.26
C ASP A 90 1.59 -3.08 -1.97
N LEU A 91 2.58 -3.53 -1.19
CA LEU A 91 3.87 -4.03 -1.67
C LEU A 91 4.27 -5.30 -0.91
N SER A 92 5.07 -6.16 -1.55
CA SER A 92 5.76 -7.24 -0.86
C SER A 92 7.16 -6.81 -0.45
N ASP A 93 7.52 -6.97 0.83
CA ASP A 93 8.86 -6.62 1.30
C ASP A 93 9.94 -7.49 0.64
N ALA A 94 9.64 -8.71 0.19
CA ALA A 94 10.63 -9.55 -0.49
C ALA A 94 11.16 -8.91 -1.77
N PHE A 95 10.33 -8.17 -2.50
CA PHE A 95 10.72 -7.55 -3.77
C PHE A 95 10.94 -6.04 -3.65
N SER A 96 10.33 -5.39 -2.66
CA SER A 96 10.32 -3.94 -2.52
C SER A 96 11.23 -3.37 -1.43
N HIS A 97 11.88 -4.20 -0.60
CA HIS A 97 12.69 -3.72 0.53
C HIS A 97 13.71 -2.64 0.13
N ASN A 98 14.41 -2.87 -0.98
CA ASN A 98 15.45 -1.97 -1.47
C ASN A 98 14.91 -0.68 -2.11
N ASP A 99 13.60 -0.60 -2.36
CA ASP A 99 12.95 0.59 -2.89
C ASP A 99 12.41 1.52 -1.79
N LEU A 100 12.32 1.05 -0.54
CA LEU A 100 11.82 1.84 0.60
C LEU A 100 12.54 3.21 0.75
N PRO A 101 13.87 3.33 0.61
CA PRO A 101 14.53 4.64 0.65
C PRO A 101 14.12 5.58 -0.49
N LYS A 102 13.76 5.04 -1.66
CA LYS A 102 13.26 5.81 -2.81
C LYS A 102 11.82 6.27 -2.55
N PHE A 103 10.98 5.37 -2.02
CA PHE A 103 9.62 5.69 -1.61
C PHE A 103 9.59 6.80 -0.55
N LYS A 104 10.50 6.80 0.42
CA LYS A 104 10.60 7.88 1.42
C LYS A 104 10.70 9.28 0.79
N LYS A 105 11.30 9.38 -0.40
CA LYS A 105 11.39 10.62 -1.17
C LYS A 105 10.14 10.88 -2.00
N SER A 106 9.69 9.89 -2.79
CA SER A 106 8.58 10.09 -3.73
C SER A 106 7.23 10.22 -3.04
N PHE A 107 7.00 9.50 -1.93
CA PHE A 107 5.68 9.36 -1.30
C PHE A 107 5.47 10.28 -0.11
N ARG A 108 6.49 11.02 0.30
CA ARG A 108 6.42 11.95 1.43
C ARG A 108 5.16 12.81 1.32
N LYS A 109 4.25 12.66 2.28
CA LYS A 109 2.95 13.33 2.37
C LYS A 109 2.02 13.21 1.14
N LYS A 110 2.26 12.22 0.28
CA LYS A 110 1.48 11.97 -0.95
C LYS A 110 0.73 10.64 -0.92
N ALA A 111 1.36 9.62 -0.35
CA ALA A 111 0.81 8.28 -0.21
C ALA A 111 1.41 7.57 1.01
N PHE A 112 0.72 6.55 1.52
CA PHE A 112 1.26 5.61 2.50
C PHE A 112 1.43 4.21 1.91
N ILE A 113 2.13 3.33 2.62
CA ILE A 113 2.43 1.98 2.13
C ILE A 113 1.79 0.93 3.03
N TYR A 114 1.08 -0.03 2.45
CA TYR A 114 0.84 -1.33 3.08
C TYR A 114 1.99 -2.27 2.71
N LEU A 115 2.78 -2.70 3.69
CA LEU A 115 3.97 -3.51 3.41
C LEU A 115 3.79 -4.92 3.99
N PHE A 116 3.67 -5.90 3.11
CA PHE A 116 3.55 -7.30 3.49
C PHE A 116 4.90 -7.84 3.97
N CYS A 117 4.94 -8.21 5.25
CA CYS A 117 6.06 -8.92 5.84
C CYS A 117 6.10 -10.34 5.29
N THR A 118 7.21 -10.70 4.63
CA THR A 118 7.34 -12.01 4.00
C THR A 118 7.77 -13.09 4.98
N GLU A 119 7.51 -14.34 4.63
CA GLU A 119 7.87 -15.51 5.44
C GLU A 119 9.37 -15.53 5.81
N GLY A 120 9.67 -16.09 6.98
CA GLY A 120 11.03 -16.22 7.50
C GLY A 120 11.59 -14.97 8.19
N LYS A 121 10.89 -13.83 8.16
CA LYS A 121 11.28 -12.64 8.94
C LYS A 121 10.70 -12.68 10.34
N GLU A 122 11.49 -12.27 11.33
CA GLU A 122 10.99 -12.05 12.70
C GLU A 122 10.16 -10.75 12.73
N PRO A 123 8.84 -10.79 13.00
CA PRO A 123 7.95 -9.65 12.81
C PRO A 123 8.30 -8.41 13.62
N VAL A 124 8.77 -8.56 14.86
CA VAL A 124 9.01 -7.45 15.79
C VAL A 124 10.26 -6.68 15.39
N GLU A 125 11.35 -7.38 15.11
CA GLU A 125 12.61 -6.83 14.62
C GLU A 125 12.43 -6.20 13.24
N TRP A 126 11.72 -6.89 12.34
CA TRP A 126 11.41 -6.37 11.02
C TRP A 126 10.62 -5.06 11.10
N TYR A 127 9.54 -5.01 11.87
CA TYR A 127 8.73 -3.80 11.99
C TYR A 127 9.52 -2.63 12.58
N ARG A 128 10.37 -2.90 13.58
CA ARG A 128 11.25 -1.87 14.14
C ARG A 128 12.19 -1.29 13.07
N LYS A 129 12.80 -2.12 12.23
CA LYS A 129 13.67 -1.67 11.14
C LYS A 129 12.92 -0.82 10.12
N ILE A 130 11.72 -1.23 9.72
CA ILE A 130 10.87 -0.46 8.80
C ILE A 130 10.50 0.89 9.39
N MET A 131 10.10 0.93 10.67
CA MET A 131 9.77 2.16 11.37
C MET A 131 10.94 3.15 11.40
N GLU A 132 12.14 2.70 11.80
CA GLU A 132 13.34 3.53 11.82
C GLU A 132 13.70 4.08 10.44
N LEU A 133 13.52 3.26 9.39
CA LEU A 133 13.80 3.67 8.03
C LEU A 133 12.83 4.73 7.53
N MET A 134 11.53 4.58 7.81
CA MET A 134 10.47 5.32 7.13
C MET A 134 9.99 6.56 7.88
N ALA A 135 10.10 6.57 9.21
CA ALA A 135 9.86 7.77 10.01
C ALA A 135 10.82 8.91 9.63
N PRO A 136 10.38 10.18 9.68
CA PRO A 136 9.02 10.66 9.96
C PRO A 136 8.17 10.86 8.69
N ASP A 137 8.65 10.43 7.52
CA ASP A 137 8.26 11.00 6.23
C ASP A 137 7.14 10.25 5.49
N VAL A 138 7.12 8.91 5.60
CA VAL A 138 6.14 8.06 4.90
C VAL A 138 5.57 7.06 5.88
N ILE A 139 4.24 7.01 5.98
CA ILE A 139 3.55 6.02 6.81
C ILE A 139 3.69 4.65 6.15
N VAL A 140 4.07 3.65 6.94
CA VAL A 140 4.04 2.24 6.53
C VAL A 140 3.17 1.48 7.50
N VAL A 141 2.10 0.90 7.00
CA VAL A 141 1.24 -0.02 7.74
C VAL A 141 1.74 -1.44 7.46
N PRO A 142 2.32 -2.13 8.45
CA PRO A 142 2.79 -3.49 8.23
C PRO A 142 1.62 -4.46 8.11
N ILE A 143 1.69 -5.36 7.13
CA ILE A 143 0.75 -6.47 6.98
C ILE A 143 1.47 -7.77 7.34
N PHE A 144 0.85 -8.54 8.24
CA PHE A 144 1.37 -9.81 8.70
C PHE A 144 0.34 -10.91 8.46
N SER A 145 0.83 -12.08 8.07
CA SER A 145 0.03 -13.31 8.03
C SER A 145 0.49 -14.23 9.15
N PHE A 146 -0.42 -14.56 10.05
CA PHE A 146 -0.17 -15.46 11.16
C PHE A 146 -1.14 -16.64 11.11
N THR A 147 -0.62 -17.81 11.45
CA THR A 147 -1.42 -18.98 11.81
C THR A 147 -1.58 -19.06 13.33
N PRO A 148 -2.52 -19.87 13.85
CA PRO A 148 -2.66 -20.06 15.30
C PRO A 148 -1.36 -20.46 16.02
N GLU A 149 -0.47 -21.20 15.34
CA GLU A 149 0.83 -21.66 15.87
C GLU A 149 1.79 -20.51 16.14
N ASN A 150 1.63 -19.37 15.46
CA ASN A 150 2.49 -18.19 15.67
C ASN A 150 2.15 -17.42 16.96
N GLN A 151 1.10 -17.79 17.70
CA GLN A 151 0.62 -17.05 18.87
C GLN A 151 0.38 -15.55 18.55
N PRO A 152 -0.50 -15.23 17.59
CA PRO A 152 -0.67 -13.87 17.05
C PRO A 152 -0.94 -12.81 18.13
N ASN A 153 -1.68 -13.17 19.18
CA ASN A 153 -1.96 -12.26 20.30
C ASN A 153 -0.68 -11.77 21.00
N GLU A 154 0.30 -12.64 21.22
CA GLU A 154 1.56 -12.27 21.87
C GLU A 154 2.45 -11.45 20.95
N ILE A 155 2.44 -11.74 19.65
CA ILE A 155 3.13 -10.92 18.65
C ILE A 155 2.50 -9.51 18.59
N CYS A 156 1.17 -9.41 18.48
CA CYS A 156 0.46 -8.13 18.45
C CYS A 156 0.75 -7.26 19.70
N LYS A 157 0.84 -7.86 20.89
CA LYS A 157 1.24 -7.15 22.12
C LYS A 157 2.64 -6.54 22.01
N LYS A 158 3.58 -7.22 21.34
CA LYS A 158 4.95 -6.73 21.11
C LYS A 158 5.03 -5.69 20.01
N LEU A 159 4.20 -5.79 18.97
CA LEU A 159 4.14 -4.83 17.87
C LEU A 159 3.49 -3.50 18.29
N ARG A 160 2.50 -3.55 19.19
CA ARG A 160 1.77 -2.37 19.67
C ARG A 160 2.66 -1.21 20.16
N PRO A 161 3.62 -1.40 21.09
CA PRO A 161 4.47 -0.29 21.54
C PRO A 161 5.31 0.30 20.41
N ILE A 162 5.72 -0.51 19.42
CA ILE A 162 6.43 -0.04 18.22
C ILE A 162 5.52 0.87 17.39
N ALA A 163 4.26 0.47 17.18
CA ALA A 163 3.29 1.29 16.45
C ALA A 163 2.96 2.60 17.17
N GLU A 164 2.80 2.57 18.50
CA GLU A 164 2.55 3.78 19.30
C GLU A 164 3.73 4.74 19.28
N GLU A 165 4.96 4.22 19.32
CA GLU A 165 6.18 5.03 19.14
C GLU A 165 6.25 5.62 17.72
N TYR A 166 6.00 4.78 16.71
CA TYR A 166 6.01 5.19 15.30
C TYR A 166 5.08 6.38 15.08
N ALA A 167 3.84 6.24 15.52
CA ALA A 167 2.80 7.25 15.36
C ALA A 167 3.19 8.60 15.97
N LYS A 168 3.90 8.60 17.11
CA LYS A 168 4.38 9.85 17.76
C LYS A 168 5.51 10.53 16.99
N ARG A 169 6.30 9.76 16.23
CA ARG A 169 7.45 10.26 15.45
C ARG A 169 7.04 10.79 14.08
N MET A 170 5.83 10.47 13.61
CA MET A 170 5.40 10.83 12.26
C MET A 170 5.13 12.32 12.11
N ASN A 171 5.54 12.85 10.95
CA ASN A 171 5.09 14.15 10.48
C ASN A 171 3.77 13.98 9.72
N TRP A 172 2.66 14.03 10.47
CA TRP A 172 1.33 13.82 9.92
C TRP A 172 0.89 14.92 8.95
N GLY A 173 0.01 14.56 8.03
CA GLY A 173 -0.61 15.47 7.05
C GLY A 173 -0.34 15.05 5.61
N TRP A 174 -0.91 15.84 4.70
CA TRP A 174 -0.84 15.66 3.26
C TRP A 174 -0.38 16.97 2.61
N ASP A 175 0.33 16.87 1.49
CA ASP A 175 0.69 18.01 0.63
C ASP A 175 -0.19 18.03 -0.63
#